data_AF-F5Y925-F1
#
_entry.id   AF-F5Y925-F1
#
_cell.length_a   1.000
_cell.length_b   1.000
_cell.length_c   1.000
_cell.angle_alpha   90.00
_cell.angle_beta   90.00
_cell.angle_gamma   90.00
#
_symmetry.space_group_name_H-M   'P 1'
#
loop_
_entity.id
_entity.type
_entity.pdbx_description
1 polymer ?
#
loop_
_entity_poly.entity_id
_entity_poly.type
_entity_poly.pdbx_seq_one_letter_code
_entity_poly.pdbx_strand_id
1 'polypeptide(L)'
;MADDMTDEEYDALDELLTKTTPKLSGKPGGFFTDRARLREAQTIIVDALTVQWVRAMAEKTHKTPTEIIGELVREKIAASA
;
A
#
# COMPACT_ATOMS: atom_id res chain seq x y z
N MET A 1 -21.37 5.98 20.38
CA MET A 1 -20.96 5.48 21.70
C MET A 1 -19.98 4.37 21.39
N ALA A 2 -18.67 4.64 21.51
CA ALA A 2 -17.70 3.55 21.47
C ALA A 2 -17.97 2.73 22.73
N ASP A 3 -18.27 1.44 22.57
CA ASP A 3 -18.16 0.50 23.68
C ASP A 3 -16.66 0.47 24.01
N ASP A 4 -16.25 1.20 25.05
CA ASP A 4 -14.87 1.12 25.52
C ASP A 4 -14.67 -0.30 26.05
N MET A 5 -13.73 -1.04 25.45
CA MET A 5 -13.38 -2.38 25.89
C MET A 5 -13.03 -2.35 27.38
N THR A 6 -13.33 -3.43 28.09
CA THR A 6 -12.91 -3.59 29.48
C THR A 6 -11.39 -3.77 29.56
N ASP A 7 -10.78 -3.42 30.69
CA ASP A 7 -9.34 -3.58 30.92
C ASP A 7 -8.87 -5.03 30.66
N GLU A 8 -9.71 -6.01 31.01
CA GLU A 8 -9.45 -7.44 30.76
C GLU A 8 -9.40 -7.79 29.28
N GLU A 9 -10.24 -7.15 28.46
CA GLU A 9 -10.26 -7.34 27.01
C GLU A 9 -9.07 -6.64 26.34
N TYR A 10 -8.61 -5.51 26.88
CA TYR A 10 -7.38 -4.86 26.43
C TYR A 10 -6.14 -5.73 26.68
N ASP A 11 -6.03 -6.32 27.87
CA ASP A 11 -4.93 -7.23 28.22
C ASP A 11 -4.94 -8.48 27.33
N ALA A 12 -6.12 -9.07 27.09
CA ALA A 12 -6.27 -10.22 26.20
C ALA A 12 -5.88 -9.88 24.75
N LEU A 13 -6.23 -8.68 24.27
CA LEU A 13 -5.88 -8.22 22.93
C LEU A 13 -4.37 -7.96 22.79
N ASP A 14 -3.75 -7.34 23.80
CA ASP A 14 -2.31 -7.10 23.82
C ASP A 14 -1.50 -8.41 23.85
N GLU A 15 -1.93 -9.36 24.68
CA GLU A 15 -1.32 -10.69 24.73
C GLU A 15 -1.45 -11.43 23.40
N LEU A 16 -2.63 -11.36 22.77
CA LEU A 16 -2.87 -11.95 21.46
C LEU A 16 -1.95 -11.33 20.40
N LEU A 17 -1.92 -9.99 20.31
CA LEU A 17 -1.06 -9.28 19.36
C LEU A 17 0.41 -9.59 19.60
N THR A 18 0.87 -9.63 20.84
CA THR A 18 2.26 -9.96 21.18
C THR A 18 2.64 -11.37 20.76
N LYS A 19 1.73 -12.34 20.89
CA LYS A 19 1.96 -13.74 20.48
C LYS A 19 1.86 -13.96 18.98
N THR A 20 0.94 -13.28 18.29
CA THR A 20 0.65 -13.55 16.87
C THR A 20 1.34 -12.60 15.90
N THR A 21 1.92 -11.49 16.38
CA THR A 21 2.60 -10.53 15.49
C THR A 21 3.82 -11.20 14.83
N PRO A 22 3.86 -11.26 13.48
CA PRO A 22 5.01 -11.81 12.78
C PRO A 22 6.27 -11.02 13.11
N LYS A 23 7.35 -11.70 13.52
CA LYS A 23 8.65 -11.05 13.74
C LYS A 23 9.13 -10.46 12.42
N LEU A 24 9.29 -9.14 12.38
CA LEU A 24 9.88 -8.46 11.23
C LEU A 24 11.31 -8.99 11.03
N SER A 25 11.56 -9.61 9.88
CA SER A 25 12.93 -9.97 9.53
C SER A 25 13.69 -8.67 9.29
N GLY A 26 14.76 -8.40 10.03
CA GLY A 26 15.67 -7.27 9.79
C GLY A 26 16.43 -7.33 8.45
N LYS A 27 16.00 -8.21 7.53
CA LYS A 27 16.44 -8.21 6.15
C LYS A 27 15.88 -6.96 5.48
N PRO A 28 16.68 -6.20 4.71
CA PRO A 28 16.11 -5.19 3.83
C PRO A 28 15.06 -5.91 2.96
N GLY A 29 13.82 -5.47 3.04
CA GLY A 29 12.74 -6.04 2.25
C GLY A 29 13.02 -5.87 0.75
N GLY A 30 12.16 -6.45 -0.08
CA GLY A 30 12.28 -6.27 -1.54
C GLY A 30 12.17 -4.79 -1.96
N PHE A 31 12.09 -4.56 -3.28
CA PHE A 31 12.01 -3.28 -4.01
C PHE A 31 11.36 -2.05 -3.33
N PHE A 32 10.52 -2.24 -2.31
CA PHE A 32 9.89 -1.25 -1.47
C PHE A 32 10.73 -0.76 -0.27
N THR A 33 11.92 -1.27 0.06
CA THR A 33 12.65 -0.83 1.27
C THR A 33 13.75 0.19 1.05
N ASP A 34 13.88 0.71 -0.17
CA ASP A 34 14.73 1.87 -0.37
C ASP A 34 14.05 3.07 0.30
N ARG A 35 14.58 3.49 1.46
CA ARG A 35 14.04 4.60 2.27
C ARG A 35 13.86 5.88 1.45
N ALA A 36 14.66 6.07 0.40
CA ALA A 36 14.51 7.18 -0.53
C ALA A 36 13.19 7.11 -1.31
N ARG A 37 12.82 5.92 -1.83
CA ARG A 37 11.56 5.72 -2.56
C ARG A 37 10.33 5.74 -1.67
N LEU A 38 10.42 5.21 -0.45
CA LEU A 38 9.29 5.25 0.50
C LEU A 38 9.00 6.67 1.02
N ARG A 39 10.01 7.55 1.08
CA ARG A 39 9.79 8.95 1.49
C ARG A 39 8.86 9.71 0.55
N GLU A 40 8.84 9.32 -0.72
CA GLU A 40 8.01 9.94 -1.75
C GLU A 40 6.76 9.10 -2.08
N ALA A 41 6.57 7.97 -1.39
CA ALA A 41 5.41 7.12 -1.60
C ALA A 41 4.14 7.86 -1.12
N GLN A 42 3.25 8.17 -2.07
CA GLN A 42 1.95 8.76 -1.78
C GLN A 42 0.86 7.71 -1.90
N THR A 43 -0.03 7.68 -0.92
CA THR A 43 -1.26 6.89 -1.00
C THR A 43 -2.35 7.75 -1.64
N ILE A 44 -2.97 7.24 -2.69
CA ILE A 44 -4.05 7.93 -3.42
C ILE A 44 -5.27 7.01 -3.42
N ILE A 45 -6.43 7.58 -3.11
CA ILE A 45 -7.72 6.87 -3.22
C ILE A 45 -8.32 7.20 -4.59
N VAL A 46 -8.71 6.17 -5.33
CA VAL A 46 -9.33 6.29 -6.66
C VAL A 46 -10.66 5.53 -6.68
N ASP A 47 -11.50 5.82 -7.67
CA ASP A 47 -12.80 5.17 -7.83
C ASP A 47 -12.67 3.71 -8.29
N ALA A 48 -13.75 2.94 -8.13
CA ALA A 48 -13.76 1.51 -8.43
C ALA A 48 -13.46 1.21 -9.91
N LEU A 49 -13.90 2.09 -10.82
CA LEU A 49 -13.66 1.92 -12.25
C LEU A 49 -12.17 2.05 -12.57
N THR A 50 -11.49 3.05 -12.01
CA THR A 50 -10.04 3.19 -12.18
C THR A 50 -9.30 1.97 -11.64
N VAL A 51 -9.69 1.45 -10.47
CA VAL A 51 -9.08 0.23 -9.92
C VAL A 51 -9.21 -0.95 -10.88
N GLN A 52 -10.40 -1.18 -11.43
CA GLN A 52 -10.65 -2.28 -12.36
C GLN A 52 -9.84 -2.12 -13.64
N TRP A 53 -9.79 -0.91 -14.19
CA TRP A 53 -9.01 -0.62 -15.39
C TRP A 53 -7.51 -0.86 -15.18
N VAL A 54 -6.95 -0.36 -14.06
CA VAL A 54 -5.53 -0.55 -13.74
C VAL A 54 -5.20 -2.04 -13.58
N ARG A 55 -6.08 -2.83 -12.95
CA ARG A 55 -5.90 -4.29 -12.84
C ARG A 55 -5.89 -4.97 -14.21
N ALA A 56 -6.88 -4.68 -15.05
CA ALA A 56 -6.95 -5.24 -16.40
C ALA A 56 -5.71 -4.88 -17.25
N MET A 57 -5.20 -3.65 -17.10
CA MET A 57 -3.98 -3.22 -17.77
C MET A 57 -2.73 -3.92 -17.23
N ALA A 58 -2.63 -4.13 -15.91
CA ALA A 58 -1.54 -4.88 -15.31
C ALA A 58 -1.50 -6.32 -15.82
N GLU A 59 -2.66 -6.98 -15.93
CA GLU A 59 -2.78 -8.32 -16.50
C GLU A 59 -2.38 -8.35 -17.98
N LYS A 60 -2.83 -7.37 -18.76
CA LYS A 60 -2.55 -7.29 -20.20
C LYS A 60 -1.09 -6.97 -20.52
N THR A 61 -0.45 -6.12 -19.72
CA THR A 61 0.88 -5.55 -20.04
C THR A 61 2.00 -6.16 -19.20
N HIS A 62 1.68 -7.00 -18.23
CA HIS A 62 2.62 -7.53 -17.24
C HIS A 62 3.40 -6.44 -16.48
N LYS A 63 2.85 -5.23 -16.42
CA LYS A 63 3.40 -4.11 -15.66
C LYS A 63 2.73 -4.01 -14.30
N THR A 64 3.45 -3.49 -13.33
CA THR A 64 2.88 -3.14 -12.04
C THR A 64 1.94 -1.94 -12.18
N PRO A 65 0.91 -1.83 -11.32
CA PRO A 65 0.05 -0.64 -11.26
C PRO A 65 0.81 0.69 -11.21
N THR A 66 1.91 0.72 -10.45
CA THR A 66 2.77 1.92 -10.31
C THR A 66 3.44 2.30 -11.62
N GLU A 67 3.91 1.34 -12.41
CA GLU A 67 4.50 1.62 -13.73
C GLU A 67 3.47 2.17 -14.70
N ILE A 68 2.26 1.61 -14.72
CA ILE A 68 1.14 2.05 -15.56
C ILE A 68 0.77 3.49 -15.21
N ILE A 69 0.56 3.78 -13.93
CA ILE A 69 0.21 5.13 -13.46
C ILE A 69 1.35 6.10 -13.76
N GLY A 70 2.60 5.69 -13.54
CA GLY A 70 3.78 6.51 -13.83
C GLY A 70 3.91 6.88 -15.31
N GLU A 71 3.58 5.96 -16.23
CA GLU A 71 3.53 6.24 -17.67
C GLU A 71 2.44 7.25 -18.01
N LEU A 72 1.21 7.06 -17.53
CA LEU A 72 0.09 7.98 -17.77
C LEU A 72 0.39 9.39 -17.26
N VAL A 73 0.98 9.51 -16.07
CA VAL A 73 1.36 10.81 -15.49
C VAL A 73 2.44 11.48 -16.35
N ARG A 74 3.46 10.74 -16.80
CA ARG A 74 4.52 11.28 -17.66
C ARG A 74 3.97 11.73 -19.02
N GLU A 75 3.10 10.95 -19.64
CA GLU A 75 2.42 11.34 -20.88
C GLU A 75 1.60 12.62 -20.70
N LYS A 76 0.87 12.74 -19.59
CA LYS A 76 0.07 13.93 -19.28
C LYS A 76 0.93 15.17 -19.06
N ILE A 77 2.05 15.03 -18.35
CA ILE A 77 3.02 16.12 -18.14
C ILE A 77 3.60 16.57 -19.48
N ALA A 78 4.06 15.63 -20.31
CA ALA A 78 4.64 15.92 -21.61
C ALA A 78 3.65 16.59 -22.57
N ALA A 79 2.37 16.22 -22.52
CA ALA A 79 1.32 16.85 -23.33
C ALA A 79 0.89 18.23 -22.81
N SER A 80 1.27 18.59 -21.58
CA SER A 80 0.92 19.87 -20.95
C SER A 80 2.08 20.88 -20.92
N ALA A 81 3.26 20.48 -21.40
CA ALA A 81 4.47 21.30 -21.52
C ALA A 81 4.62 21.85 -22.96
#